data_AF-A0A4U9HMT0-F1
#
_entry.id   AF-A0A4U9HMT0-F1
#
_cell.length_a   1.000
_cell.length_b   1.000
_cell.length_c   1.000
_cell.angle_alpha   90.00
_cell.angle_beta   90.00
_cell.angle_gamma   90.00
#
_symmetry.space_group_name_H-M   'P 1'
#
loop_
_entity.id
_entity.type
_entity.pdbx_description
1 polymer ?
#
loop_
_entity_poly.entity_id
_entity_poly.type
_entity_poly.pdbx_seq_one_letter_code
_entity_poly.pdbx_strand_id
1 'polypeptide(L)'
;MSSHPIAFLLLGNNFGTPEMRKIWSAQNRLTQQINVDVALASAEGELGVISQQAALSIAKLATSITEQDLDHGLDPAHYTGSPAQKVDDVIRFAVQSRSSDFA
;
A
#
# COMPACT_ATOMS: atom_id res chain seq x y z
N MET A 1 29.41 1.43 -21.25
CA MET A 1 29.52 2.68 -20.46
C MET A 1 29.63 2.28 -18.99
N SER A 2 30.64 2.76 -18.28
CA SER A 2 30.83 2.50 -16.85
C SER A 2 29.80 3.31 -16.04
N SER A 3 28.93 2.61 -15.30
CA SER A 3 28.01 3.24 -14.35
C SER A 3 28.79 3.56 -13.08
N HIS A 4 29.00 4.83 -12.78
CA HIS A 4 29.62 5.27 -11.53
C HIS A 4 28.55 5.46 -10.44
N PRO A 5 28.80 5.07 -9.17
CA PRO A 5 27.84 5.25 -8.07
C PRO A 5 27.34 6.70 -7.89
N ILE A 6 28.20 7.69 -8.16
CA ILE A 6 27.83 9.12 -8.11
C ILE A 6 26.73 9.48 -9.12
N ALA A 7 26.64 8.74 -10.22
CA ALA A 7 25.63 8.98 -11.25
C ALA A 7 24.21 8.69 -10.74
N PHE A 8 24.03 7.79 -9.78
CA PHE A 8 22.73 7.55 -9.15
C PHE A 8 22.23 8.78 -8.39
N LEU A 9 23.12 9.42 -7.62
CA LEU A 9 22.80 10.61 -6.83
C LEU A 9 22.59 11.87 -7.70
N LEU A 10 23.42 12.04 -8.74
CA LEU A 10 23.34 13.21 -9.63
C LEU A 10 22.25 13.11 -10.70
N LEU A 11 22.01 11.91 -11.24
CA LEU A 11 21.07 11.70 -12.34
C LEU A 11 19.68 11.22 -11.89
N GLY A 12 19.51 10.83 -10.63
CA GLY A 12 18.21 10.33 -10.11
C GLY A 12 17.06 11.33 -10.32
N ASN A 13 17.35 12.63 -10.31
CA ASN A 13 16.37 13.69 -10.61
C ASN A 13 16.31 14.09 -12.09
N ASN A 14 17.22 13.62 -12.94
CA ASN A 14 17.28 14.01 -14.35
C ASN A 14 16.29 13.25 -15.23
N PHE A 15 15.79 12.10 -14.78
CA PHE A 15 14.93 11.20 -15.58
C PHE A 15 13.45 11.22 -15.17
N GLY A 16 13.05 12.08 -14.24
CA GLY A 16 11.64 12.21 -13.85
C GLY A 16 11.39 13.39 -12.93
N THR A 17 10.20 13.97 -13.04
CA THR A 17 9.76 15.04 -12.14
C THR A 17 9.37 14.46 -10.77
N PRO A 18 9.25 15.28 -9.71
CA PRO A 18 8.70 14.85 -8.42
C PRO A 18 7.34 14.14 -8.56
N GLU A 19 6.49 14.61 -9.46
CA GLU A 19 5.17 14.03 -9.74
C GLU A 19 5.29 12.63 -10.34
N MET A 20 6.18 12.44 -11.32
CA MET A 20 6.45 11.11 -11.88
C MET A 20 6.95 10.14 -10.83
N ARG A 21 7.84 10.57 -9.93
CA ARG A 21 8.34 9.72 -8.84
C ARG A 21 7.24 9.33 -7.85
N LYS A 22 6.30 10.24 -7.57
CA LYS A 22 5.16 9.94 -6.72
C LYS A 22 4.32 8.79 -7.31
N ILE A 23 4.06 8.81 -8.62
CA ILE A 23 3.32 7.76 -9.33
C ILE A 23 4.02 6.39 -9.21
N TRP A 24 5.34 6.34 -9.38
CA TRP A 24 6.10 5.09 -9.37
C TRP A 24 6.64 4.69 -8.00
N SER A 25 6.30 5.43 -6.95
CA SER A 25 6.71 5.11 -5.58
C SER A 25 6.12 3.78 -5.11
N ALA A 26 6.85 3.06 -4.25
CA ALA A 26 6.35 1.86 -3.61
C ALA A 26 5.10 2.15 -2.76
N GLN A 27 5.03 3.33 -2.13
CA GLN A 27 3.86 3.82 -1.40
C GLN A 27 2.63 3.88 -2.30
N ASN A 28 2.74 4.58 -3.44
CA ASN A 28 1.63 4.69 -4.37
C ASN A 28 1.25 3.32 -4.94
N ARG A 29 2.22 2.45 -5.24
CA ARG A 29 1.92 1.09 -5.69
C ARG A 29 1.06 0.34 -4.67
N LEU A 30 1.41 0.38 -3.39
CA LEU A 30 0.67 -0.29 -2.33
C LEU A 30 -0.72 0.31 -2.14
N THR A 31 -0.83 1.64 -2.18
CA THR A 31 -2.13 2.35 -2.18
C THR A 31 -3.02 1.91 -3.35
N GLN A 32 -2.47 1.80 -4.56
CA GLN A 32 -3.26 1.37 -5.72
C GLN A 32 -3.67 -0.10 -5.62
N GLN A 33 -2.86 -0.97 -5.03
CA GLN A 33 -3.26 -2.36 -4.77
C GLN A 33 -4.45 -2.42 -3.80
N ILE A 34 -4.40 -1.66 -2.70
CA ILE A 34 -5.54 -1.53 -1.78
C ILE A 34 -6.80 -1.04 -2.50
N ASN A 35 -6.67 -0.05 -3.39
CA ASN A 35 -7.81 0.46 -4.17
C ASN A 35 -8.41 -0.62 -5.09
N VAL A 36 -7.56 -1.44 -5.71
CA VAL A 36 -8.00 -2.57 -6.53
C VAL A 36 -8.75 -3.58 -5.67
N ASP A 37 -8.25 -3.92 -4.48
CA ASP A 37 -8.89 -4.87 -3.58
C ASP A 37 -10.25 -4.37 -3.07
N VAL A 38 -10.38 -3.06 -2.80
CA VAL A 38 -11.67 -2.44 -2.45
C VAL A 38 -12.66 -2.52 -3.62
N ALA A 39 -12.21 -2.21 -4.83
CA ALA A 39 -13.06 -2.29 -6.02
C ALA A 39 -13.51 -3.74 -6.29
N LEU A 40 -12.59 -4.70 -6.14
CA LEU A 40 -12.88 -6.12 -6.26
C LEU A 40 -13.91 -6.56 -5.21
N ALA A 41 -13.68 -6.24 -3.94
CA ALA A 41 -14.60 -6.58 -2.85
C ALA A 41 -15.99 -5.97 -3.04
N SER A 42 -16.09 -4.73 -3.56
CA SER A 42 -17.37 -4.10 -3.89
C SER A 42 -18.13 -4.89 -4.96
N ALA A 43 -17.45 -5.24 -6.06
CA ALA A 43 -18.06 -6.03 -7.13
C ALA A 43 -18.47 -7.43 -6.64
N GLU A 44 -17.62 -8.08 -5.83
CA GLU A 44 -17.91 -9.37 -5.23
C GLU A 44 -19.10 -9.32 -4.26
N GLY A 45 -19.26 -8.23 -3.50
CA GLY A 45 -20.42 -8.00 -2.64
C GLY A 45 -21.72 -7.84 -3.42
N GLU A 46 -21.69 -7.07 -4.52
CA GLU A 46 -22.83 -6.88 -5.42
C GLU A 46 -23.26 -8.18 -6.10
N LEU A 47 -22.30 -9.04 -6.46
CA LEU A 47 -22.55 -10.35 -7.07
C LEU A 47 -22.85 -11.46 -6.04
N GLY A 48 -22.75 -11.16 -4.74
CA GLY A 48 -22.97 -12.13 -3.67
C GLY A 48 -21.88 -13.20 -3.53
N VAL A 49 -20.68 -12.99 -4.09
CA VAL A 49 -19.50 -13.85 -3.89
C VAL A 49 -19.02 -13.74 -2.44
N ILE A 50 -19.03 -12.53 -1.89
CA ILE A 50 -18.88 -12.25 -0.47
C ILE A 50 -20.15 -11.57 0.06
N SER A 51 -20.32 -11.51 1.38
CA SER A 51 -21.45 -10.76 1.95
C SER A 51 -21.26 -9.26 1.73
N GLN A 52 -22.37 -8.52 1.51
CA GLN A 52 -22.34 -7.06 1.39
C GLN A 52 -21.68 -6.39 2.61
N GLN A 53 -21.89 -6.96 3.80
CA GLN A 53 -21.28 -6.48 5.04
C GLN A 53 -19.74 -6.62 5.01
N ALA A 54 -19.22 -7.71 4.43
CA ALA A 54 -17.78 -7.92 4.27
C ALA A 54 -17.17 -6.91 3.30
N ALA A 55 -17.82 -6.69 2.14
CA ALA A 55 -17.40 -5.68 1.16
C ALA A 55 -17.33 -4.27 1.78
N LEU A 56 -18.37 -3.87 2.52
CA LEU A 56 -18.40 -2.58 3.23
C LEU A 56 -17.33 -2.48 4.32
N SER A 57 -17.01 -3.59 5.00
CA SER A 57 -15.96 -3.61 6.02
C SER A 57 -14.58 -3.43 5.41
N ILE A 58 -14.31 -4.05 4.26
CA ILE A 58 -13.06 -3.87 3.51
C ILE A 58 -12.90 -2.42 3.06
N ALA A 59 -13.95 -1.84 2.45
CA ALA A 59 -13.94 -0.43 2.04
C ALA A 59 -13.69 0.52 3.22
N LYS A 60 -14.33 0.26 4.37
CA LYS A 60 -14.14 1.05 5.59
C LYS A 60 -12.73 0.91 6.18
N LEU A 61 -12.12 -0.28 6.10
CA LEU A 61 -10.74 -0.48 6.57
C LEU A 61 -9.75 0.27 5.69
N ALA A 62 -9.94 0.24 4.37
CA ALA A 62 -9.06 0.93 3.44
C ALA A 62 -9.01 2.44 3.67
N THR A 63 -10.12 3.08 4.02
CA THR A 63 -10.15 4.53 4.33
C THR A 63 -9.44 4.90 5.63
N SER A 64 -9.14 3.91 6.48
CA SER A 64 -8.43 4.12 7.74
C SER A 64 -6.92 3.89 7.64
N ILE A 65 -6.40 3.43 6.50
CA ILE A 65 -4.96 3.23 6.30
C ILE A 65 -4.25 4.58 6.18
N THR A 66 -3.17 4.75 6.93
CA THR A 66 -2.36 5.97 7.01
C THR A 66 -1.03 5.82 6.28
N GLU A 67 -0.32 6.94 6.06
CA GLU A 67 1.05 6.89 5.52
C GLU A 67 2.00 6.10 6.42
N GLN A 68 1.82 6.19 7.75
CA GLN A 68 2.63 5.43 8.71
C GLN A 68 2.41 3.91 8.59
N ASP A 69 1.18 3.47 8.34
CA ASP A 69 0.87 2.05 8.15
C ASP A 69 1.57 1.52 6.89
N LEU A 70 1.53 2.32 5.81
CA LEU A 70 2.19 2.01 4.55
C LEU A 70 3.72 2.01 4.71
N ASP A 71 4.29 2.99 5.42
CA ASP A 71 5.73 3.09 5.70
C ASP A 71 6.23 1.90 6.51
N HIS A 72 5.47 1.50 7.55
CA HIS A 72 5.77 0.28 8.32
C HIS A 72 5.72 -0.97 7.43
N GLY A 73 4.75 -1.03 6.51
CA GLY A 73 4.75 -2.02 5.44
C GLY A 73 6.06 -1.97 4.65
N LEU A 74 6.43 -0.83 4.09
CA LEU A 74 7.55 -0.75 3.17
C LEU A 74 8.94 -0.79 3.83
N ASP A 75 9.03 -0.83 5.16
CA ASP A 75 10.29 -0.95 5.89
C ASP A 75 11.12 -2.15 5.34
N PRO A 76 12.32 -1.90 4.78
CA PRO A 76 13.18 -2.96 4.25
C PRO A 76 13.53 -4.05 5.27
N ALA A 77 13.57 -3.72 6.57
CA ALA A 77 13.81 -4.71 7.62
C ALA A 77 12.67 -5.73 7.75
N HIS A 78 11.47 -5.36 7.30
CA HIS A 78 10.23 -6.11 7.42
C HIS A 78 9.55 -6.39 6.06
N TYR A 79 10.25 -6.11 4.95
CA TYR A 79 9.76 -6.34 3.59
C TYR A 79 10.02 -7.78 3.15
N THR A 80 9.23 -8.70 3.69
CA THR A 80 9.27 -10.14 3.35
C THR A 80 7.97 -10.58 2.68
N GLY A 81 8.02 -11.65 1.88
CA GLY A 81 6.83 -12.25 1.27
C GLY A 81 6.49 -11.67 -0.11
N SER A 82 5.26 -11.95 -0.56
CA SER A 82 4.75 -11.51 -1.86
C SER A 82 4.12 -10.11 -1.78
N PRO A 83 4.00 -9.38 -2.91
CA PRO A 83 3.31 -8.09 -2.94
C PRO A 83 1.87 -8.15 -2.43
N ALA A 84 1.15 -9.25 -2.65
CA ALA A 84 -0.21 -9.43 -2.17
C ALA A 84 -0.25 -9.59 -0.64
N GLN A 85 0.66 -10.39 -0.08
CA GLN A 85 0.82 -10.53 1.38
C GLN A 85 1.13 -9.20 2.05
N LYS A 86 1.76 -8.27 1.32
CA LYS A 86 2.12 -6.98 1.87
C LYS A 86 0.92 -6.08 2.15
N VAL A 87 -0.14 -6.19 1.35
CA VAL A 87 -1.40 -5.52 1.61
C VAL A 87 -2.00 -6.02 2.92
N ASP A 88 -2.03 -7.34 3.10
CA ASP A 88 -2.56 -7.98 4.32
C ASP A 88 -1.78 -7.53 5.57
N ASP A 89 -0.46 -7.44 5.48
CA ASP A 89 0.39 -7.00 6.58
C ASP A 89 0.13 -5.54 6.99
N VAL A 90 -0.05 -4.64 6.02
CA VAL A 90 -0.41 -3.24 6.28
C VAL A 90 -1.78 -3.16 6.92
N ILE A 91 -2.78 -3.89 6.40
CA ILE A 91 -4.12 -3.90 6.97
C ILE A 91 -4.06 -4.40 8.42
N ARG A 92 -3.30 -5.47 8.68
CA ARG A 92 -3.14 -6.03 10.03
C ARG A 92 -2.51 -5.03 10.99
N PHE A 93 -1.42 -4.39 10.59
CA PHE A 93 -0.75 -3.38 11.40
C PHE A 93 -1.69 -2.20 11.71
N ALA A 94 -2.39 -1.69 10.70
CA ALA A 94 -3.31 -0.57 10.85
C ALA A 94 -4.47 -0.90 11.83
N VAL A 95 -4.97 -2.14 11.82
CA VAL A 95 -5.98 -2.60 12.78
C VAL A 95 -5.41 -2.69 14.20
N GLN A 96 -4.18 -3.17 14.35
CA GLN A 96 -3.51 -3.31 15.64
C GLN A 96 -3.21 -1.96 16.28
N SER A 97 -2.64 -1.01 15.52
CA SER A 97 -2.30 0.33 16.00
C SER A 97 -3.51 1.08 16.54
N ARG A 98 -4.66 0.96 15.85
CA ARG A 98 -5.93 1.55 16.31
C ARG A 98 -6.56 0.85 17.49
N SER A 99 -6.23 -0.42 17.74
CA SER A 99 -6.75 -1.15 18.91
C SER A 99 -5.99 -0.78 20.18
N SER A 100 -4.71 -0.41 20.07
CA SER A 100 -3.88 0.05 21.19
C SER A 100 -4.19 1.47 21.67
N ASP A 101 -4.77 2.33 20.83
CA ASP A 101 -5.10 3.72 21.22
C ASP A 101 -6.33 3.82 22.15
N PHE A 102 -7.06 2.72 22.37
CA PHE A 102 -8.25 2.65 23.23
C PHE A 102 -8.05 1.81 24.51
N ALA A 103 -6.81 1.39 24.80
CA ALA A 103 -6.42 0.68 26.03
C ALA A 103 -5.63 1.61 26.96
#